data_AF-A0A3D0NT19-F1
#
_entry.id   AF-A0A3D0NT19-F1
#
_cell.length_a   1.000
_cell.length_b   1.000
_cell.length_c   1.000
_cell.angle_alpha   90.00
_cell.angle_beta   90.00
_cell.angle_gamma   90.00
#
_symmetry.space_group_name_H-M   'P 1'
#
loop_
_entity.id
_entity.type
_entity.pdbx_description
1 polymer ?
#
loop_
_entity_poly.entity_id
_entity_poly.type
_entity_poly.pdbx_seq_one_letter_code
_entity_poly.pdbx_strand_id
1 'polypeptide(L)'
;MSKGNTSALKSVDVENAKKAIDTYITTATQQFEALKSLIDTLTSTEFTGDAANGFKTFFTNKITPVLTTNLTDPGQSLTASLKTMLDNIKTNLLDTVDKQLGDQNASL
;
A
#
# COMPACT_ATOMS: atom_id res chain seq x y z
N MET A 1 -24.07 30.04 -10.74
CA MET A 1 -23.84 28.65 -10.31
C MET A 1 -22.58 28.64 -9.47
N SER A 2 -22.70 28.37 -8.17
CA SER A 2 -21.54 28.26 -7.28
C SER A 2 -20.79 26.99 -7.67
N LYS A 3 -19.59 27.12 -8.25
CA LYS A 3 -18.69 25.98 -8.45
C LYS A 3 -18.40 25.46 -7.05
N GLY A 4 -18.91 24.27 -6.74
CA GLY A 4 -18.71 23.61 -5.46
C GLY A 4 -17.24 23.71 -5.07
N ASN A 5 -17.02 24.14 -3.83
CA ASN A 5 -15.72 24.31 -3.19
C ASN A 5 -14.93 23.00 -3.29
N THR A 6 -14.25 22.79 -4.41
CA THR A 6 -13.34 21.69 -4.66
C THR A 6 -11.98 22.27 -4.38
N SER A 7 -11.48 22.05 -3.16
CA SER A 7 -10.10 22.36 -2.82
C SER A 7 -9.21 21.80 -3.93
N ALA A 8 -8.49 22.67 -4.63
CA ALA A 8 -7.56 22.25 -5.67
C ALA A 8 -6.60 21.20 -5.09
N LEU A 9 -6.41 20.09 -5.80
CA LEU A 9 -5.47 19.03 -5.40
C LEU A 9 -4.08 19.65 -5.21
N LYS A 10 -3.44 19.40 -4.06
CA LYS A 10 -2.10 19.90 -3.72
C LYS A 10 -1.13 18.74 -3.58
N SER A 11 0.17 19.03 -3.70
CA SER A 11 1.22 18.03 -3.51
C SER A 11 1.17 17.37 -2.13
N VAL A 12 0.72 18.11 -1.11
CA VAL A 12 0.51 17.58 0.25
C VAL A 12 -0.59 16.52 0.31
N ASP A 13 -1.60 16.58 -0.56
CA ASP A 13 -2.67 15.57 -0.60
C ASP A 13 -2.14 14.24 -1.15
N VAL A 14 -1.25 14.31 -2.14
CA VAL A 14 -0.54 13.13 -2.67
C VAL A 14 0.36 12.51 -1.62
N GLU A 15 1.15 13.31 -0.90
CA GLU A 15 2.02 12.81 0.17
C GLU A 15 1.22 12.18 1.32
N ASN A 16 0.09 12.78 1.68
CA ASN A 16 -0.81 12.22 2.70
C ASN A 16 -1.40 10.88 2.25
N ALA A 17 -1.78 10.75 0.97
CA ALA A 17 -2.25 9.48 0.41
C ALA A 17 -1.15 8.41 0.44
N LYS A 18 0.10 8.75 0.12
CA LYS A 18 1.25 7.83 0.23
C LYS A 18 1.46 7.35 1.67
N LYS A 19 1.38 8.25 2.65
CA LYS A 19 1.47 7.90 4.08
C LYS A 19 0.34 6.99 4.55
N ALA A 20 -0.88 7.18 4.02
CA ALA A 20 -1.99 6.28 4.32
C ALA A 20 -1.72 4.86 3.79
N ILE A 21 -1.14 4.73 2.60
CA ILE A 21 -0.70 3.44 2.05
C ILE A 21 0.39 2.81 2.93
N ASP A 22 1.39 3.60 3.38
CA ASP A 22 2.43 3.10 4.30
C ASP A 22 1.85 2.59 5.63
N THR A 23 0.84 3.30 6.15
CA THR A 23 0.13 2.91 7.37
C THR A 23 -0.60 1.59 7.16
N TYR A 24 -1.32 1.43 6.04
CA TYR A 24 -1.99 0.20 5.67
C TYR A 24 -1.02 -1.00 5.57
N ILE A 25 0.12 -0.83 4.91
CA ILE A 25 1.17 -1.86 4.81
C ILE A 25 1.66 -2.26 6.21
N THR A 26 1.92 -1.27 7.07
CA THR A 26 2.39 -1.51 8.44
C THR A 26 1.38 -2.33 9.23
N THR A 27 0.11 -1.94 9.20
CA THR A 27 -0.96 -2.66 9.91
C THR A 27 -1.14 -4.08 9.37
N ALA A 28 -1.16 -4.27 8.05
CA ALA A 28 -1.28 -5.60 7.45
C ALA A 28 -0.11 -6.52 7.84
N THR A 29 1.12 -5.99 7.85
CA THR A 29 2.31 -6.73 8.28
C THR A 29 2.22 -7.13 9.75
N GLN A 30 1.81 -6.21 10.63
CA GLN A 30 1.65 -6.51 12.07
C GLN A 30 0.59 -7.59 12.31
N GLN A 31 -0.54 -7.52 11.60
CA GLN A 31 -1.60 -8.52 11.70
C GLN A 31 -1.13 -9.89 11.18
N PHE A 32 -0.36 -9.92 10.09
CA PHE A 32 0.24 -11.14 9.57
C PHE A 32 1.18 -11.80 10.59
N GLU A 33 2.07 -11.03 11.22
CA GLU A 33 2.99 -11.55 12.24
C GLU A 33 2.24 -12.07 13.47
N ALA A 34 1.18 -11.38 13.90
CA ALA A 34 0.34 -11.86 15.00
C ALA A 34 -0.36 -13.19 14.65
N LEU A 35 -0.89 -13.31 13.43
CA LEU A 35 -1.52 -14.55 12.95
C LEU A 35 -0.49 -15.69 12.84
N LYS A 36 0.70 -15.39 12.32
CA LYS A 36 1.80 -16.35 12.23
C LYS A 36 2.18 -16.89 13.62
N SER A 37 2.34 -15.99 14.60
CA SER A 37 2.65 -16.37 15.98
C SER A 37 1.57 -17.27 16.60
N LEU A 38 0.29 -16.96 16.34
CA LEU A 38 -0.82 -17.79 16.79
C LEU A 38 -0.79 -19.20 16.17
N ILE A 39 -0.55 -19.30 14.86
CA ILE A 39 -0.44 -20.59 14.15
C ILE A 39 0.74 -21.39 14.70
N ASP A 40 1.90 -20.75 14.89
CA ASP A 40 3.09 -21.41 15.43
C ASP A 40 2.84 -21.94 16.85
N THR A 41 2.14 -21.18 17.70
CA THR A 41 1.75 -21.61 19.05
C THR A 41 0.81 -22.81 19.00
N LEU A 42 -0.32 -22.69 18.28
CA LEU A 42 -1.33 -23.75 18.19
C LEU A 42 -0.75 -25.07 17.67
N THR A 43 0.16 -24.99 16.70
CA THR A 43 0.74 -26.16 16.03
C THR A 43 2.04 -26.67 16.64
N SER A 44 2.48 -26.09 17.77
CA SER A 44 3.61 -26.57 18.57
C SER A 44 3.18 -27.08 19.94
N THR A 45 2.12 -26.54 20.54
CA THR A 45 1.69 -26.92 21.90
C THR A 45 0.29 -27.55 21.97
N GLU A 46 -0.68 -27.06 21.18
CA GLU A 46 -2.11 -27.42 21.37
C GLU A 46 -2.61 -28.51 20.40
N PHE A 47 -2.06 -28.58 19.20
CA PHE A 47 -2.39 -29.56 18.16
C PHE A 47 -1.09 -30.18 17.64
N THR A 48 -0.97 -31.51 17.70
CA THR A 48 0.17 -32.26 17.17
C THR A 48 -0.27 -33.27 16.11
N GLY A 49 0.67 -33.71 15.26
CA GLY A 49 0.40 -34.67 14.17
C GLY A 49 -0.02 -34.03 12.84
N ASP A 50 -0.59 -34.84 11.95
CA ASP A 50 -0.80 -34.48 10.53
C ASP A 50 -1.70 -33.26 10.32
N ALA A 51 -2.67 -33.05 11.21
CA ALA A 51 -3.54 -31.86 11.17
C ALA A 51 -2.75 -30.56 11.37
N ALA A 52 -1.81 -30.55 12.33
CA ALA A 52 -0.96 -29.39 12.59
C ALA A 52 -0.05 -29.09 11.38
N ASN A 53 0.49 -30.14 10.74
CA ASN A 53 1.30 -30.00 9.52
C ASN A 53 0.46 -29.49 8.34
N GLY A 54 -0.78 -29.95 8.19
CA GLY A 54 -1.71 -29.45 7.19
C GLY A 54 -2.00 -27.96 7.34
N PHE A 55 -2.25 -27.50 8.57
CA PHE A 55 -2.45 -26.07 8.85
C PHE A 55 -1.21 -25.23 8.58
N LYS A 56 -0.01 -25.67 9.01
CA LYS A 56 1.25 -24.98 8.67
C LYS A 56 1.41 -24.86 7.15
N THR A 57 1.18 -25.95 6.43
CA THR A 57 1.29 -25.99 4.96
C THR A 57 0.30 -25.04 4.29
N PHE A 58 -0.96 -25.03 4.73
CA PHE A 58 -1.97 -24.10 4.22
C PHE A 58 -1.57 -22.64 4.48
N PHE A 59 -1.18 -22.32 5.72
CA PHE A 59 -0.79 -20.97 6.11
C PHE A 59 0.40 -20.48 5.28
N THR A 60 1.49 -21.25 5.22
CA THR A 60 2.70 -20.90 4.48
C THR A 60 2.46 -20.79 2.97
N ASN A 61 1.70 -21.70 2.36
CA ASN A 61 1.62 -21.77 0.90
C ASN A 61 0.46 -20.97 0.31
N LYS A 62 -0.57 -20.66 1.09
CA LYS A 62 -1.78 -19.96 0.59
C LYS A 62 -1.94 -18.58 1.20
N ILE A 63 -1.68 -18.43 2.50
CA ILE A 63 -1.94 -17.19 3.22
C ILE A 63 -0.74 -16.24 3.14
N THR A 64 0.46 -16.74 3.44
CA THR A 64 1.68 -15.92 3.43
C THR A 64 1.90 -15.17 2.12
N PRO A 65 1.85 -15.79 0.92
CA PRO A 65 2.14 -15.07 -0.33
C PRO A 65 1.14 -13.95 -0.65
N VAL A 66 -0.12 -14.12 -0.24
CA VAL A 66 -1.18 -13.12 -0.44
C VAL A 66 -0.97 -11.92 0.47
N LEU A 67 -0.52 -12.15 1.70
CA LEU A 67 -0.35 -11.09 2.71
C LEU A 67 1.04 -10.44 2.69
N THR A 68 2.04 -11.11 2.10
CA THR A 68 3.36 -10.54 1.87
C THR A 68 3.46 -10.04 0.42
N THR A 69 3.81 -10.90 -0.53
CA THR A 69 4.12 -10.51 -1.92
C THR A 69 3.06 -9.63 -2.56
N ASN A 70 1.77 -9.99 -2.50
CA ASN A 70 0.74 -9.21 -3.20
C ASN A 70 0.50 -7.82 -2.59
N LEU A 71 0.88 -7.60 -1.33
CA LEU A 71 0.65 -6.35 -0.61
C LEU A 71 1.91 -5.51 -0.42
N THR A 72 3.09 -6.13 -0.34
CA THR A 72 4.33 -5.46 0.06
C THR A 72 5.44 -5.51 -1.00
N ASP A 73 5.28 -6.30 -2.07
CA ASP A 73 6.27 -6.34 -3.16
C ASP A 73 6.44 -4.93 -3.78
N PRO A 74 7.65 -4.35 -3.76
CA PRO A 74 7.88 -2.98 -4.18
C PRO A 74 7.71 -2.75 -5.68
N GLY A 75 7.67 -3.80 -6.50
CA GLY A 75 7.54 -3.71 -7.96
C GLY A 75 6.22 -4.24 -8.52
N GLN A 76 5.55 -5.15 -7.81
CA GLN A 76 4.37 -5.86 -8.35
C GLN A 76 3.14 -5.81 -7.45
N SER A 77 3.26 -5.29 -6.22
CA SER A 77 2.10 -5.21 -5.33
C SER A 77 1.12 -4.14 -5.77
N LEU A 78 -0.12 -4.29 -5.29
CA LEU A 78 -1.14 -3.25 -5.40
C LEU A 78 -0.67 -1.93 -4.78
N THR A 79 0.02 -1.99 -3.63
CA THR A 79 0.46 -0.78 -2.92
C THR A 79 1.58 -0.04 -3.65
N ALA A 80 2.49 -0.76 -4.30
CA ALA A 80 3.48 -0.18 -5.21
C ALA A 80 2.82 0.51 -6.40
N SER A 81 1.86 -0.16 -7.06
CA SER A 81 1.11 0.39 -8.19
C SER A 81 0.35 1.67 -7.82
N LEU A 82 -0.26 1.70 -6.63
CA LEU A 82 -0.93 2.89 -6.10
C LEU A 82 0.04 4.05 -5.84
N LYS A 83 1.23 3.77 -5.28
CA LYS A 83 2.27 4.80 -5.09
C LYS A 83 2.78 5.35 -6.43
N THR A 84 3.01 4.50 -7.42
CA THR A 84 3.39 4.93 -8.77
C THR A 84 2.31 5.80 -9.40
N MET A 85 1.02 5.45 -9.26
CA MET A 85 -0.08 6.27 -9.74
C MET A 85 -0.09 7.65 -9.06
N LEU A 86 0.12 7.70 -7.74
CA LEU A 86 0.21 8.95 -6.97
C LEU A 86 1.40 9.82 -7.41
N ASP A 87 2.56 9.21 -7.65
CA ASP A 87 3.74 9.91 -8.17
C ASP A 87 3.46 10.49 -9.57
N ASN A 88 2.82 9.71 -10.45
CA ASN A 88 2.42 10.18 -11.78
C ASN A 88 1.42 11.34 -11.71
N ILE A 89 0.47 11.31 -10.78
CA ILE A 89 -0.47 12.42 -10.56
C ILE A 89 0.28 13.69 -10.17
N LYS A 90 1.23 13.58 -9.22
CA LYS A 90 2.03 14.72 -8.77
C LYS A 90 2.83 15.33 -9.92
N THR A 91 3.59 14.51 -10.63
CA THR A 91 4.44 14.98 -11.73
C THR A 91 3.61 15.61 -12.86
N ASN A 92 2.55 14.94 -13.32
CA ASN A 92 1.84 15.38 -14.51
C ASN A 92 0.86 16.53 -14.25
N LEU A 93 0.19 16.54 -13.09
CA LEU A 93 -0.89 17.50 -12.83
C LEU A 93 -0.46 18.67 -11.96
N LEU A 94 0.57 18.51 -11.14
CA LEU A 94 1.02 19.55 -10.23
C LEU A 94 2.32 20.17 -10.74
N ASP A 95 3.36 19.36 -10.93
CA ASP A 95 4.69 19.89 -11.22
C ASP A 95 4.81 20.38 -12.69
N THR A 96 4.25 19.63 -13.65
CA THR A 96 4.34 19.99 -15.08
C THR A 96 3.45 21.18 -15.42
N VAL A 97 2.23 21.23 -14.87
CA VAL A 97 1.28 22.33 -15.10
C VAL A 97 1.82 23.63 -14.51
N ASP A 98 2.40 23.57 -13.30
CA ASP A 98 3.05 24.73 -12.66
C ASP A 98 4.20 25.28 -13.53
N LYS A 99 5.09 24.39 -14.02
CA LYS A 99 6.17 24.79 -14.91
C LYS A 99 5.65 25.44 -16.21
N GLN A 100 4.64 24.87 -16.85
CA GLN A 100 4.07 25.41 -18.09
C GLN A 100 3.49 26.81 -17.89
N LEU A 101 2.78 27.04 -16.77
CA LEU A 101 2.26 28.36 -16.43
C LEU A 101 3.39 29.36 -16.14
N GLY A 102 4.46 28.94 -15.47
CA GLY A 102 5.65 29.77 -15.25
C GLY A 102 6.34 30.19 -16.55
N ASP A 103 6.58 29.24 -17.45
CA ASP A 103 7.19 29.50 -18.76
C ASP A 103 6.30 30.45 -19.60
N GLN A 104 4.98 30.24 -19.62
CA GLN A 104 4.03 31.10 -20.32
C GLN A 104 4.05 32.53 -19.76
N ASN A 105 3.96 32.69 -18.43
CA ASN A 105 3.97 34.00 -17.79
C ASN A 105 5.27 34.77 -18.04
N ALA A 106 6.42 34.08 -18.11
CA ALA A 106 7.71 34.71 -18.39
C ALA A 106 7.88 35.15 -19.86
N SER A 107 7.01 34.66 -20.76
CA SER A 107 7.01 34.99 -22.20
C SER A 107 6.00 36.08 -22.61
N LEU A 108 5.20 36.57 -21.65
CA LEU A 108 4.28 37.70 -21.80
C LEU A 108 5.00 39.03 -21.59
#